data_AF-A0A1B1CHM8-F1
#
_entry.id   AF-A0A1B1CHM8-F1
#
_cell.length_a   1.000
_cell.length_b   1.000
_cell.length_c   1.000
_cell.angle_alpha   90.00
_cell.angle_beta   90.00
_cell.angle_gamma   90.00
#
_symmetry.space_group_name_H-M   'P 1'
#
loop_
_entity.id
_entity.type
_entity.pdbx_description
1 polymer ?
#
loop_
_entity_poly.entity_id
_entity_poly.type
_entity_poly.pdbx_seq_one_letter_code
_entity_poly.pdbx_strand_id
1 'polypeptide(L)'
;MFNRVSEQGSVILRGVEIVTRTLDIDVRALKFYVDNPRIYSFMRADGVQPTQADILAKLQTLEHVRELVQDIRANGGLIDPLIVRDGDFVVLEGNSRLAAYHHLVAENPVSWGKVRCTLLPADIDEKSVFALLAQYHVKGKKDWAPYEKAGFVYRRFKNQMVDIPAIAKEIGLTKDEAKHLVAVYEFMIEHGDGDRERWSYYDEFLKSRKIRKVREEVAGFDDFIVSEIQSGHFGKAMELRDKLPVICTASSKIVRRYMDGTYDFAEAHEAAVTAGGESHVLNKLIRFKKWLVETSTEDDILDAPKQVRDRIQYELKEIEKKSRKYKELVEAKKNEIDVH
;
A
#
# COMPACT_ATOMS: atom_id res chain seq x y z
N MET A 1 43.72 -22.88 15.22
CA MET A 1 43.86 -22.96 13.75
C MET A 1 42.76 -23.89 13.25
N PHE A 2 41.57 -23.36 12.95
CA PHE A 2 40.49 -24.11 12.28
C PHE A 2 40.31 -23.47 10.90
N ASN A 3 41.08 -23.96 9.92
CA ASN A 3 40.77 -23.71 8.52
C ASN A 3 39.51 -24.51 8.20
N ARG A 4 38.34 -23.91 8.36
CA ARG A 4 37.14 -24.43 7.70
C ARG A 4 37.36 -24.25 6.20
N VAL A 5 37.57 -25.38 5.53
CA VAL A 5 37.74 -25.48 4.08
C VAL A 5 36.57 -24.75 3.41
N SER A 6 36.86 -23.85 2.47
CA SER A 6 35.82 -23.27 1.62
C SER A 6 35.17 -24.40 0.84
N GLU A 7 33.90 -24.67 1.11
CA GLU A 7 33.14 -25.65 0.35
C GLU A 7 32.74 -25.00 -0.97
N GLN A 8 33.19 -25.57 -2.09
CA GLN A 8 32.69 -25.18 -3.40
C GLN A 8 31.32 -25.82 -3.63
N GLY A 9 30.38 -25.04 -4.13
CA GLY A 9 29.07 -25.51 -4.55
C GLY A 9 28.62 -24.78 -5.80
N SER A 10 27.38 -25.01 -6.22
CA SER A 10 26.76 -24.23 -7.30
C SER A 10 25.28 -23.97 -7.04
N VAL A 11 24.78 -22.91 -7.65
CA VAL A 11 23.36 -22.58 -7.69
C VAL A 11 22.96 -22.41 -9.15
N ILE A 12 21.84 -23.01 -9.54
CA ILE A 12 21.28 -22.85 -10.88
C ILE A 12 20.27 -21.70 -10.86
N LEU A 13 20.57 -20.62 -11.57
CA LEU A 13 19.65 -19.50 -11.77
C LEU A 13 19.29 -19.41 -13.26
N ARG A 14 18.00 -19.59 -13.56
CA ARG A 14 17.47 -19.51 -14.94
C ARG A 14 18.20 -20.44 -15.94
N GLY A 15 18.65 -21.60 -15.48
CA GLY A 15 19.38 -22.57 -16.30
C GLY A 15 20.87 -22.27 -16.46
N VAL A 16 21.39 -21.23 -15.81
CA VAL A 16 22.82 -20.94 -15.72
C VAL A 16 23.34 -21.46 -14.39
N GLU A 17 24.38 -22.29 -14.43
CA GLU A 17 25.08 -22.74 -13.24
C GLU A 17 26.06 -21.66 -12.77
N ILE A 18 25.92 -21.24 -11.51
CA ILE A 18 26.75 -20.22 -10.88
C ILE A 18 27.55 -20.91 -9.78
N VAL A 19 28.87 -20.87 -9.90
CA VAL A 19 29.78 -21.42 -8.88
C VAL A 19 29.70 -20.56 -7.63
N THR A 20 29.63 -21.21 -6.47
CA THR A 20 29.54 -20.57 -5.16
C THR A 20 30.60 -21.10 -4.22
N ARG A 21 30.93 -20.31 -3.19
CA ARG A 21 31.83 -20.73 -2.10
C ARG A 21 31.16 -20.48 -0.77
N THR A 22 31.18 -21.46 0.12
CA THR A 22 30.63 -21.28 1.47
C THR A 22 31.74 -21.10 2.49
N LEU A 23 31.73 -19.99 3.22
CA LEU A 23 32.71 -19.67 4.27
C LEU A 23 32.13 -18.78 5.37
N ASP A 24 32.82 -18.71 6.50
CA ASP A 24 32.48 -17.84 7.62
C ASP A 24 33.16 -16.48 7.45
N ILE A 25 32.38 -15.41 7.27
CA ILE A 25 32.86 -14.03 7.07
C ILE A 25 32.65 -13.21 8.35
N ASP A 26 33.57 -12.29 8.63
CA ASP A 26 33.39 -11.29 9.69
C ASP A 26 32.15 -10.42 9.41
N VAL A 27 31.21 -10.38 10.35
CA VAL A 27 29.95 -9.64 10.23
C VAL A 27 30.20 -8.17 9.86
N ARG A 28 31.28 -7.57 10.36
CA ARG A 28 31.61 -6.15 10.12
C ARG A 28 32.05 -5.84 8.70
N ALA A 29 32.47 -6.86 7.94
CA ALA A 29 32.84 -6.70 6.54
C ALA A 29 31.63 -6.69 5.60
N LEU A 30 30.49 -7.23 6.07
CA LEU A 30 29.28 -7.37 5.27
C LEU A 30 28.51 -6.06 5.18
N LYS A 31 27.89 -5.82 4.03
CA LYS A 31 27.06 -4.65 3.76
C LYS A 31 25.63 -5.07 3.47
N PHE A 32 24.67 -4.34 4.00
CA PHE A 32 23.27 -4.45 3.62
C PHE A 32 23.05 -4.05 2.17
N TYR A 33 22.17 -4.78 1.51
CA TYR A 33 21.66 -4.43 0.20
C TYR A 33 20.74 -3.20 0.31
N VAL A 34 21.11 -2.10 -0.36
CA VAL A 34 20.41 -0.81 -0.29
C VAL A 34 19.00 -0.85 -0.90
N ASP A 35 18.75 -1.81 -1.79
CA ASP A 35 17.42 -2.04 -2.38
C ASP A 35 16.64 -3.13 -1.63
N ASN A 36 16.95 -3.33 -0.35
CA ASN A 36 16.26 -4.29 0.51
C ASN A 36 14.76 -3.95 0.63
N PRO A 37 13.88 -4.82 0.12
CA PRO A 37 12.44 -4.58 0.03
C PRO A 37 11.75 -4.53 1.41
N ARG A 38 12.42 -4.92 2.50
CA ARG A 38 11.85 -4.82 3.85
C ARG A 38 11.88 -3.43 4.44
N ILE A 39 12.73 -2.56 3.90
CA ILE A 39 12.98 -1.22 4.44
C ILE A 39 12.98 -0.15 3.35
N TYR A 40 12.90 -0.54 2.08
CA TYR A 40 13.08 0.37 0.96
C TYR A 40 12.15 1.60 1.02
N SER A 41 10.84 1.40 1.21
CA SER A 41 9.88 2.51 1.34
C SER A 41 10.19 3.46 2.51
N PHE A 42 10.56 2.90 3.66
CA PHE A 42 10.82 3.68 4.88
C PHE A 42 12.07 4.55 4.80
N MET A 43 12.99 4.24 3.91
CA MET A 43 14.33 4.82 3.90
C MET A 43 14.56 5.86 2.82
N ARG A 44 13.61 6.04 1.89
CA ARG A 44 13.74 6.96 0.76
C ARG A 44 12.61 7.97 0.62
N ALA A 45 11.84 8.20 1.69
CA ALA A 45 10.80 9.23 1.71
C ALA A 45 11.34 10.62 1.28
N ASP A 46 12.62 10.90 1.54
CA ASP A 46 13.25 12.20 1.27
C ASP A 46 14.23 12.20 0.07
N GLY A 47 14.24 11.14 -0.75
CA GLY A 47 15.16 11.03 -1.91
C GLY A 47 16.64 10.79 -1.56
N VAL A 48 16.99 10.74 -0.27
CA VAL A 48 18.34 10.44 0.21
C VAL A 48 18.58 8.93 0.23
N GLN A 49 19.76 8.50 -0.22
CA GLN A 49 20.18 7.10 -0.12
C GLN A 49 20.51 6.76 1.33
N PRO A 50 19.93 5.70 1.90
CA PRO A 50 20.16 5.36 3.29
C PRO A 50 21.58 4.88 3.56
N THR A 51 22.13 5.24 4.72
CA THR A 51 23.40 4.69 5.17
C THR A 51 23.22 3.26 5.70
N GLN A 52 24.33 2.52 5.83
CA GLN A 52 24.32 1.19 6.44
C GLN A 52 23.81 1.20 7.90
N ALA A 53 24.09 2.29 8.63
CA ALA A 53 23.62 2.47 10.00
C ALA A 53 22.10 2.67 10.05
N ASP A 54 21.57 3.48 9.13
CA ASP A 54 20.12 3.71 9.02
C ASP A 54 19.40 2.39 8.71
N ILE A 55 19.95 1.59 7.77
CA ILE A 55 19.39 0.29 7.38
C ILE A 55 19.36 -0.65 8.58
N LEU A 56 20.47 -0.75 9.30
CA LEU A 56 20.59 -1.59 10.49
C LEU A 56 19.58 -1.18 11.56
N ALA A 57 19.55 0.11 11.91
CA ALA A 57 18.65 0.64 12.92
C ALA A 57 17.19 0.32 12.58
N LYS A 58 16.79 0.53 11.32
CA LYS A 58 15.43 0.23 10.87
C LYS A 58 15.12 -1.26 10.94
N LEU A 59 15.99 -2.12 10.43
CA LEU A 59 15.78 -3.57 10.46
C LEU A 59 15.61 -4.09 11.89
N GLN A 60 16.40 -3.59 12.84
CA GLN A 60 16.33 -4.00 14.25
C GLN A 60 15.03 -3.59 14.96
N THR A 61 14.28 -2.62 14.42
CA THR A 61 12.94 -2.28 14.94
C THR A 61 11.88 -3.32 14.57
N LEU A 62 12.10 -4.13 13.53
CA LEU A 62 11.10 -5.05 13.00
C LEU A 62 10.98 -6.29 13.89
N GLU A 63 9.75 -6.66 14.23
CA GLU A 63 9.44 -7.79 15.11
C GLU A 63 10.10 -9.09 14.65
N HIS A 64 10.02 -9.40 13.35
CA HIS A 64 10.62 -10.60 12.79
C HIS A 64 12.16 -10.65 12.92
N VAL A 65 12.84 -9.52 13.11
CA VAL A 65 14.30 -9.50 13.37
C VAL A 65 14.58 -9.86 14.81
N ARG A 66 13.71 -9.45 15.75
CA ARG A 66 13.83 -9.82 17.17
C ARG A 66 13.61 -11.32 17.37
N GLU A 67 12.64 -11.89 16.64
CA GLU A 67 12.43 -13.35 16.59
C GLU A 67 13.69 -14.06 16.07
N LEU A 68 14.26 -13.59 14.96
CA LEU A 68 15.49 -14.14 14.39
C LEU A 68 16.67 -14.12 15.38
N VAL A 69 16.81 -13.09 16.22
CA VAL A 69 17.84 -13.07 17.27
C VAL A 69 17.70 -14.27 18.21
N GLN A 70 16.48 -14.58 18.64
CA GLN A 70 16.22 -15.71 19.53
C GLN A 70 16.44 -17.05 18.82
N ASP A 71 15.96 -17.18 17.59
CA ASP A 71 16.12 -18.39 16.79
C ASP A 71 17.60 -18.71 16.53
N ILE A 72 18.39 -17.70 16.14
CA ILE A 72 19.82 -17.85 15.88
C ILE A 72 20.55 -18.26 17.16
N ARG A 73 20.18 -17.64 18.30
CA ARG A 73 20.74 -17.98 19.60
C ARG A 73 20.42 -19.43 19.99
N ALA A 74 19.17 -19.85 19.83
CA ALA A 74 18.74 -21.21 20.14
C ALA A 74 19.43 -22.26 19.24
N ASN A 75 19.64 -21.95 17.97
CA ASN A 75 20.31 -22.83 17.02
C ASN A 75 21.85 -22.80 17.12
N GLY A 76 22.42 -21.82 17.84
CA GLY A 76 23.87 -21.60 17.89
C GLY A 76 24.48 -21.10 16.56
N GLY A 77 23.65 -20.61 15.64
CA GLY A 77 24.08 -20.23 14.29
C GLY A 77 22.92 -20.08 13.30
N LEU A 78 23.26 -19.81 12.04
CA LEU A 78 22.29 -19.80 10.94
C LEU A 78 22.00 -21.23 10.45
N ILE A 79 20.73 -21.54 10.22
CA ILE A 79 20.31 -22.73 9.46
C ILE A 79 20.60 -22.51 7.97
N ASP A 80 20.05 -21.41 7.42
CA ASP A 80 20.28 -20.98 6.05
C ASP A 80 21.39 -19.91 6.05
N PRO A 81 22.48 -20.05 5.25
CA PRO A 81 23.54 -19.05 5.18
C PRO A 81 23.07 -17.74 4.54
N LEU A 82 23.81 -16.65 4.78
CA LEU A 82 23.62 -15.40 4.04
C LEU A 82 24.09 -15.58 2.59
N ILE A 83 23.41 -14.97 1.62
CA ILE A 83 23.88 -14.97 0.24
C ILE A 83 24.53 -13.63 -0.07
N VAL A 84 25.82 -13.67 -0.40
CA VAL A 84 26.71 -12.50 -0.47
C VAL A 84 27.35 -12.42 -1.84
N ARG A 85 27.46 -11.23 -2.41
CA ARG A 85 28.28 -11.02 -3.61
C ARG A 85 29.74 -10.82 -3.22
N ASP A 86 30.62 -11.58 -3.85
CA ASP A 86 32.06 -11.43 -3.65
C ASP A 86 32.56 -10.08 -4.20
N GLY A 87 33.72 -9.63 -3.73
CA GLY A 87 34.30 -8.34 -4.08
C GLY A 87 33.75 -7.16 -3.27
N ASP A 88 32.43 -6.97 -3.20
CA ASP A 88 31.82 -5.84 -2.47
C ASP A 88 31.18 -6.20 -1.12
N PHE A 89 31.03 -7.51 -0.83
CA PHE A 89 30.44 -8.09 0.37
C PHE A 89 29.02 -7.62 0.67
N VAL A 90 28.26 -7.29 -0.38
CA VAL A 90 26.84 -6.95 -0.25
C VAL A 90 26.03 -8.22 -0.03
N VAL A 91 25.24 -8.24 1.05
CA VAL A 91 24.30 -9.31 1.39
C VAL A 91 23.04 -9.16 0.55
N LEU A 92 22.99 -9.89 -0.56
CA LEU A 92 21.85 -9.88 -1.48
C LEU A 92 20.62 -10.51 -0.83
N GLU A 93 20.78 -11.64 -0.13
CA GLU A 93 19.71 -12.31 0.60
C GLU A 93 20.17 -12.62 2.04
N GLY A 94 19.25 -12.44 3.00
CA GLY A 94 19.54 -12.61 4.42
C GLY A 94 19.78 -11.31 5.19
N ASN A 95 19.40 -10.14 4.65
CA ASN A 95 19.58 -8.85 5.33
C ASN A 95 18.99 -8.80 6.75
N SER A 96 17.83 -9.42 7.00
CA SER A 96 17.26 -9.51 8.35
C SER A 96 18.08 -10.39 9.31
N ARG A 97 18.69 -11.47 8.80
CA ARG A 97 19.62 -12.32 9.55
C ARG A 97 20.93 -11.59 9.84
N LEU A 98 21.44 -10.80 8.89
CA LEU A 98 22.59 -9.92 9.13
C LEU A 98 22.30 -8.91 10.25
N ALA A 99 21.15 -8.24 10.23
CA ALA A 99 20.75 -7.30 11.29
C ALA A 99 20.64 -7.97 12.67
N ALA A 100 20.14 -9.20 12.72
CA ALA A 100 20.13 -10.01 13.94
C ALA A 100 21.55 -10.36 14.42
N TYR A 101 22.47 -10.70 13.50
CA TYR A 101 23.89 -10.92 13.85
C TYR A 101 24.56 -9.66 14.40
N HIS A 102 24.28 -8.47 13.86
CA HIS A 102 24.78 -7.22 14.44
C HIS A 102 24.32 -7.03 15.89
N HIS A 103 23.09 -7.42 16.23
CA HIS A 103 22.60 -7.40 17.61
C HIS A 103 23.37 -8.40 18.50
N LEU A 104 23.54 -9.65 18.05
CA LEU A 104 24.27 -10.68 18.78
C LEU A 104 25.77 -10.36 18.94
N VAL A 105 26.40 -9.74 17.94
CA VAL A 105 27.79 -9.27 18.01
C VAL A 105 27.96 -8.18 19.06
N ALA A 106 26.97 -7.30 19.24
CA ALA A 106 27.02 -6.28 20.28
C ALA A 106 27.00 -6.90 21.70
N GLU A 107 26.32 -8.03 21.88
CA GLU A 107 26.28 -8.77 23.14
C GLU A 107 27.56 -9.60 23.38
N ASN A 108 27.98 -10.37 22.38
CA ASN A 108 29.15 -11.24 22.45
C ASN A 108 29.87 -11.34 21.09
N PRO A 109 30.86 -10.46 20.84
CA PRO A 109 31.62 -10.46 19.58
C PRO A 109 32.42 -11.73 19.34
N VAL A 110 32.81 -12.45 20.40
CA VAL A 110 33.65 -13.65 20.27
C VAL A 110 32.85 -14.81 19.68
N SER A 111 31.61 -14.98 20.15
CA SER A 111 30.73 -16.06 19.67
C SER A 111 30.08 -15.75 18.32
N TRP A 112 29.80 -14.47 18.03
CA TRP A 112 28.97 -14.08 16.89
C TRP A 112 29.71 -13.24 15.83
N GLY A 113 31.01 -12.99 16.00
CA GLY A 113 31.79 -12.13 15.12
C GLY A 113 31.90 -12.63 13.67
N LYS A 114 31.60 -13.91 13.41
CA LYS A 114 31.56 -14.48 12.07
C LYS A 114 30.21 -15.14 11.78
N VAL A 115 29.79 -15.07 10.52
CA VAL A 115 28.54 -15.64 10.03
C VAL A 115 28.78 -16.46 8.76
N ARG A 116 28.06 -17.57 8.63
CA ARG A 116 28.13 -18.45 7.45
C ARG A 116 27.51 -17.75 6.24
N CYS A 117 28.28 -17.67 5.15
CA CYS A 117 27.88 -17.03 3.91
C CYS A 117 28.12 -17.95 2.71
N THR A 118 27.18 -17.93 1.76
CA THR A 118 27.35 -18.44 0.41
C THR A 118 27.72 -17.27 -0.50
N LEU A 119 28.96 -17.27 -1.00
CA LEU A 119 29.48 -16.23 -1.87
C LEU A 119 29.16 -16.57 -3.33
N LEU A 120 28.54 -15.62 -4.00
CA LEU A 120 28.38 -15.56 -5.44
C LEU A 120 29.59 -14.86 -6.07
N PRO A 121 29.94 -15.15 -7.34
CA PRO A 121 31.06 -14.51 -8.03
C PRO A 121 30.95 -12.98 -8.02
N ALA A 122 32.10 -12.30 -7.97
CA ALA A 122 32.12 -10.82 -7.96
C ALA A 122 31.58 -10.22 -9.26
N ASP A 123 31.73 -10.95 -10.37
CA ASP A 123 31.25 -10.61 -11.71
C ASP A 123 29.88 -11.20 -12.03
N ILE A 124 29.15 -11.71 -11.03
CA ILE A 124 27.78 -12.19 -11.22
C ILE A 124 26.94 -11.09 -11.88
N ASP A 125 26.29 -11.44 -12.99
CA ASP A 125 25.48 -10.48 -13.72
C ASP A 125 24.24 -10.09 -12.90
N GLU A 126 23.85 -8.83 -13.00
CA GLU A 126 22.71 -8.30 -12.27
C GLU A 126 21.41 -9.07 -12.58
N LYS A 127 21.22 -9.62 -13.80
CA LYS A 127 20.01 -10.41 -14.11
C LYS A 127 19.96 -11.71 -13.30
N SER A 128 21.11 -12.33 -13.03
CA SER A 128 21.21 -13.49 -12.14
C SER A 128 20.96 -13.12 -10.68
N VAL A 129 21.52 -12.00 -10.20
CA VAL A 129 21.19 -11.46 -8.86
C VAL A 129 19.69 -11.23 -8.71
N PHE A 130 19.03 -10.64 -9.72
CA PHE A 130 17.59 -10.44 -9.69
C PHE A 130 16.80 -11.75 -9.72
N ALA A 131 17.21 -12.71 -10.53
CA ALA A 131 16.57 -14.03 -10.57
C ALA A 131 16.62 -14.71 -9.20
N LEU A 132 17.75 -14.59 -8.49
CA LEU A 132 17.91 -15.06 -7.12
C LEU A 132 16.89 -14.38 -6.19
N LEU A 133 16.89 -13.04 -6.15
CA LEU A 133 16.00 -12.27 -5.28
C LEU A 133 14.52 -12.57 -5.55
N ALA A 134 14.14 -12.66 -6.83
CA ALA A 134 12.80 -13.03 -7.26
C ALA A 134 12.42 -14.45 -6.79
N GLN A 135 13.33 -15.40 -6.89
CA GLN A 135 13.09 -16.77 -6.45
C GLN A 135 12.86 -16.88 -4.94
N TYR A 136 13.66 -16.19 -4.14
CA TYR A 136 13.52 -16.21 -2.67
C TYR A 136 12.30 -15.45 -2.15
N HIS A 137 11.85 -14.41 -2.86
CA HIS A 137 10.87 -13.48 -2.31
C HIS A 137 9.57 -13.29 -3.09
N VAL A 138 9.51 -13.76 -4.33
CA VAL A 138 8.27 -13.79 -5.12
C VAL A 138 7.71 -15.21 -5.24
N LYS A 139 8.57 -16.23 -5.12
CA LYS A 139 8.19 -17.65 -5.13
C LYS A 139 8.56 -18.41 -3.84
N GLY A 140 9.28 -17.77 -2.92
CA GLY A 140 9.86 -18.40 -1.74
C GLY A 140 9.13 -18.10 -0.42
N LYS A 141 9.79 -18.36 0.71
CA LYS A 141 9.19 -18.45 2.06
C LYS A 141 8.54 -17.17 2.63
N LYS A 142 8.79 -15.98 2.06
CA LYS A 142 8.21 -14.70 2.53
C LYS A 142 8.00 -13.70 1.40
N ASP A 143 6.74 -13.31 1.17
CA ASP A 143 6.32 -12.38 0.11
C ASP A 143 6.81 -10.94 0.32
N TRP A 144 7.10 -10.25 -0.79
CA TRP A 144 7.21 -8.80 -0.82
C TRP A 144 5.85 -8.15 -0.61
N ALA A 145 5.81 -7.07 0.17
CA ALA A 145 4.62 -6.22 0.22
C ALA A 145 4.33 -5.67 -1.20
N PRO A 146 3.05 -5.53 -1.61
CA PRO A 146 2.69 -5.09 -2.96
C PRO A 146 3.37 -3.78 -3.39
N TYR A 147 3.42 -2.78 -2.51
CA TYR A 147 4.11 -1.51 -2.73
C TYR A 147 5.60 -1.71 -3.06
N GLU A 148 6.28 -2.56 -2.29
CA GLU A 148 7.72 -2.82 -2.46
C GLU A 148 8.02 -3.56 -3.74
N LYS A 149 7.14 -4.51 -4.10
CA LYS A 149 7.19 -5.20 -5.39
C LYS A 149 7.02 -4.20 -6.53
N ALA A 150 6.05 -3.30 -6.43
CA ALA A 150 5.80 -2.29 -7.44
C ALA A 150 6.97 -1.31 -7.60
N GLY A 151 7.53 -0.83 -6.50
CA GLY A 151 8.70 0.03 -6.51
C GLY A 151 9.91 -0.64 -7.15
N PHE A 152 10.12 -1.93 -6.87
CA PHE A 152 11.16 -2.71 -7.52
C PHE A 152 10.96 -2.78 -9.04
N VAL A 153 9.75 -3.11 -9.51
CA VAL A 153 9.45 -3.14 -10.96
C VAL A 153 9.64 -1.76 -11.59
N TYR A 154 9.14 -0.70 -10.94
CA TYR A 154 9.26 0.69 -11.40
C TYR A 154 10.71 1.10 -11.61
N ARG A 155 11.59 0.90 -10.62
CA ARG A 155 13.02 1.24 -10.73
C ARG A 155 13.71 0.48 -11.85
N ARG A 156 13.38 -0.80 -11.99
CA ARG A 156 13.99 -1.67 -13.01
C ARG A 156 13.62 -1.18 -14.42
N PHE A 157 12.39 -0.74 -14.59
CA PHE A 157 11.91 -0.18 -15.84
C PHE A 157 12.46 1.23 -16.10
N LYS A 158 12.30 2.17 -15.14
CA LYS A 158 12.58 3.60 -15.34
C LYS A 158 14.05 3.99 -15.12
N ASN A 159 14.70 3.44 -14.10
CA ASN A 159 16.07 3.83 -13.74
C ASN A 159 17.12 2.97 -14.45
N GLN A 160 16.80 1.70 -14.70
CA GLN A 160 17.72 0.72 -15.28
C GLN A 160 17.35 0.33 -16.72
N MET A 161 16.30 0.93 -17.28
CA MET A 161 15.91 0.80 -18.70
C MET A 161 15.68 -0.64 -19.16
N VAL A 162 15.18 -1.53 -18.27
CA VAL A 162 14.86 -2.91 -18.63
C VAL A 162 13.43 -3.04 -19.09
N ASP A 163 13.22 -3.78 -20.19
CA ASP A 163 11.91 -3.96 -20.79
C ASP A 163 10.92 -4.71 -19.87
N ILE A 164 9.66 -4.25 -19.85
CA ILE A 164 8.61 -4.78 -18.95
C ILE A 164 8.39 -6.30 -19.13
N PRO A 165 8.24 -6.83 -20.35
CA PRO A 165 8.21 -8.28 -20.60
C PRO A 165 9.35 -9.07 -19.94
N ALA A 166 10.58 -8.54 -19.95
CA ALA A 166 11.71 -9.21 -19.33
C ALA A 166 11.57 -9.24 -17.80
N ILE A 167 11.22 -8.10 -17.20
CA ILE A 167 10.98 -7.98 -15.76
C ILE A 167 9.84 -8.92 -15.35
N ALA A 168 8.71 -8.89 -16.05
CA ALA A 168 7.54 -9.72 -15.78
C ALA A 168 7.91 -11.22 -15.75
N LYS A 169 8.64 -11.70 -16.76
CA LYS A 169 9.13 -13.09 -16.81
C LYS A 169 10.04 -13.44 -15.63
N GLU A 170 10.90 -12.51 -15.21
CA GLU A 170 11.85 -12.70 -14.11
C GLU A 170 11.15 -12.89 -12.77
N ILE A 171 10.12 -12.09 -12.49
CA ILE A 171 9.37 -12.14 -11.22
C ILE A 171 8.08 -12.97 -11.30
N GLY A 172 7.87 -13.72 -12.39
CA GLY A 172 6.69 -14.58 -12.55
C GLY A 172 5.36 -13.84 -12.63
N LEU A 173 5.36 -12.65 -13.23
CA LEU A 173 4.17 -11.87 -13.55
C LEU A 173 3.84 -11.94 -15.06
N THR A 174 2.60 -11.63 -15.38
CA THR A 174 2.21 -11.25 -16.74
C THR A 174 2.73 -9.85 -17.09
N LYS A 175 2.82 -9.55 -18.39
CA LYS A 175 3.22 -8.23 -18.90
C LYS A 175 2.30 -7.12 -18.37
N ASP A 176 1.00 -7.39 -18.31
CA ASP A 176 0.00 -6.38 -17.91
C ASP A 176 0.03 -6.12 -16.40
N GLU A 177 0.27 -7.14 -15.57
CA GLU A 177 0.49 -6.96 -14.13
C GLU A 177 1.73 -6.09 -13.87
N ALA A 178 2.85 -6.35 -14.55
CA ALA A 178 4.06 -5.55 -14.38
C ALA A 178 3.86 -4.09 -14.83
N LYS A 179 3.13 -3.85 -15.93
CA LYS A 179 2.75 -2.50 -16.36
C LYS A 179 1.88 -1.80 -15.32
N HIS A 180 0.89 -2.50 -14.77
CA HIS A 180 -0.02 -1.97 -13.78
C HIS A 180 0.72 -1.58 -12.50
N LEU A 181 1.62 -2.44 -12.00
CA LEU A 181 2.47 -2.12 -10.84
C LEU A 181 3.29 -0.83 -11.04
N VAL A 182 3.90 -0.69 -12.22
CA VAL A 182 4.66 0.52 -12.58
C VAL A 182 3.75 1.74 -12.60
N ALA A 183 2.58 1.65 -13.22
CA ALA A 183 1.64 2.77 -13.32
C ALA A 183 1.13 3.22 -11.94
N VAL A 184 0.81 2.29 -11.04
CA VAL A 184 0.35 2.63 -9.68
C VAL A 184 1.46 3.27 -8.87
N TYR A 185 2.66 2.70 -8.90
CA TYR A 185 3.79 3.25 -8.15
C TYR A 185 4.22 4.63 -8.68
N GLU A 186 4.24 4.80 -10.01
CA GLU A 186 4.49 6.10 -10.66
C GLU A 186 3.46 7.14 -10.23
N PHE A 187 2.17 6.79 -10.29
CA PHE A 187 1.08 7.67 -9.90
C PHE A 187 1.20 8.12 -8.43
N MET A 188 1.54 7.20 -7.53
CA MET A 188 1.77 7.53 -6.11
C MET A 188 2.93 8.53 -5.93
N ILE A 189 4.05 8.34 -6.63
CA ILE A 189 5.19 9.27 -6.56
C ILE A 189 4.83 10.65 -7.12
N GLU A 190 4.17 10.70 -8.27
CA GLU A 190 3.77 11.95 -8.92
C GLU A 190 2.85 12.81 -8.02
N HIS A 191 2.08 12.16 -7.14
CA HIS A 191 1.19 12.81 -6.17
C HIS A 191 1.79 12.92 -4.76
N GLY A 192 3.09 12.64 -4.60
CA GLY A 192 3.81 12.78 -3.33
C GLY A 192 3.36 11.82 -2.22
N ASP A 193 2.78 10.66 -2.57
CA ASP A 193 2.34 9.67 -1.60
C ASP A 193 3.29 8.46 -1.55
N GLY A 194 4.22 8.47 -0.59
CA GLY A 194 5.14 7.36 -0.32
C GLY A 194 4.60 6.32 0.65
N ASP A 195 3.36 6.44 1.13
CA ASP A 195 2.84 5.57 2.18
C ASP A 195 2.39 4.22 1.61
N ARG A 196 3.17 3.19 1.95
CA ARG A 196 2.90 1.80 1.53
C ARG A 196 1.52 1.28 1.98
N GLU A 197 0.97 1.79 3.09
CA GLU A 197 -0.32 1.33 3.62
C GLU A 197 -1.49 1.81 2.74
N ARG A 198 -1.26 2.87 1.94
CA ARG A 198 -2.25 3.42 1.00
C ARG A 198 -2.22 2.76 -0.37
N TRP A 199 -1.24 1.89 -0.66
CA TRP A 199 -1.09 1.19 -1.93
C TRP A 199 -2.40 0.61 -2.45
N SER A 200 -3.15 -0.09 -1.58
CA SER A 200 -4.39 -0.76 -1.97
C SER A 200 -5.47 0.18 -2.51
N TYR A 201 -5.51 1.44 -2.07
CA TYR A 201 -6.47 2.43 -2.56
C TYR A 201 -6.12 2.85 -4.00
N TYR A 202 -4.85 3.16 -4.25
CA TYR A 202 -4.35 3.53 -5.57
C TYR A 202 -4.46 2.37 -6.56
N ASP A 203 -4.11 1.15 -6.12
CA ASP A 203 -4.24 -0.06 -6.94
C ASP A 203 -5.68 -0.24 -7.45
N GLU A 204 -6.67 -0.14 -6.56
CA GLU A 204 -8.09 -0.27 -6.91
C GLU A 204 -8.59 0.90 -7.77
N PHE A 205 -8.12 2.13 -7.50
CA PHE A 205 -8.45 3.33 -8.27
C PHE A 205 -8.02 3.21 -9.73
N LEU A 206 -6.81 2.72 -9.98
CA LEU A 206 -6.22 2.59 -11.32
C LEU A 206 -6.68 1.34 -12.08
N LYS A 207 -7.16 0.30 -11.39
CA LYS A 207 -7.57 -0.98 -11.98
C LYS A 207 -8.94 -0.93 -12.68
N SER A 208 -9.84 -0.06 -12.22
CA SER A 208 -11.22 -0.03 -12.70
C SER A 208 -11.38 0.74 -14.02
N ARG A 209 -11.79 0.05 -15.08
CA ARG A 209 -12.15 0.68 -16.37
C ARG A 209 -13.26 1.72 -16.25
N LYS A 210 -14.18 1.53 -15.30
CA LYS A 210 -15.29 2.47 -15.03
C LYS A 210 -14.78 3.78 -14.46
N ILE A 211 -13.79 3.71 -13.55
CA ILE A 211 -13.15 4.87 -12.97
C ILE A 211 -12.29 5.57 -14.04
N ARG A 212 -11.51 4.82 -14.81
CA ARG A 212 -10.63 5.35 -15.87
C ARG A 212 -11.33 6.33 -16.81
N LYS A 213 -12.56 6.03 -17.23
CA LYS A 213 -13.35 6.92 -18.10
C LYS A 213 -13.55 8.31 -17.46
N VAL A 214 -13.89 8.36 -16.18
CA VAL A 214 -14.10 9.63 -15.46
C VAL A 214 -12.78 10.38 -15.28
N ARG A 215 -11.68 9.67 -15.00
CA ARG A 215 -10.33 10.26 -14.92
C ARG A 215 -9.93 10.96 -16.21
N GLU A 216 -10.26 10.37 -17.36
CA GLU A 216 -9.97 10.93 -18.69
C GLU A 216 -10.89 12.11 -19.06
N GLU A 217 -12.14 12.13 -18.57
CA GLU A 217 -13.16 13.11 -18.97
C GLU A 217 -13.34 14.28 -17.99
N VAL A 218 -12.97 14.13 -16.72
CA VAL A 218 -13.24 15.09 -15.65
C VAL A 218 -11.92 15.63 -15.07
N ALA A 219 -11.62 16.88 -15.41
CA ALA A 219 -10.44 17.58 -14.91
C ALA A 219 -10.44 17.68 -13.38
N GLY A 220 -9.27 17.45 -12.76
CA GLY A 220 -9.09 17.49 -11.30
C GLY A 220 -9.66 16.30 -10.53
N PHE A 221 -10.21 15.29 -11.21
CA PHE A 221 -10.75 14.11 -10.54
C PHE A 221 -9.66 13.26 -9.87
N ASP A 222 -8.49 13.12 -10.51
CA ASP A 222 -7.35 12.41 -9.92
C ASP A 222 -6.88 13.10 -8.63
N ASP A 223 -6.62 14.41 -8.67
CA ASP A 223 -6.20 15.20 -7.50
C ASP A 223 -7.22 15.13 -6.35
N PHE A 224 -8.51 15.19 -6.69
CA PHE A 224 -9.59 15.07 -5.71
C PHE A 224 -9.56 13.69 -5.01
N ILE A 225 -9.51 12.59 -5.76
CA ILE A 225 -9.49 11.25 -5.17
C ILE A 225 -8.20 11.00 -4.37
N VAL A 226 -7.06 11.50 -4.85
CA VAL A 226 -5.79 11.47 -4.11
C VAL A 226 -5.96 12.17 -2.76
N SER A 227 -6.55 13.38 -2.74
CA SER A 227 -6.76 14.12 -1.49
C SER A 227 -7.65 13.37 -0.49
N GLU A 228 -8.68 12.66 -0.98
CA GLU A 228 -9.56 11.83 -0.16
C GLU A 228 -8.84 10.60 0.41
N ILE A 229 -7.95 9.96 -0.37
CA ILE A 229 -7.08 8.86 0.11
C ILE A 229 -6.13 9.39 1.19
N GLN A 230 -5.47 10.52 0.94
CA GLN A 230 -4.48 11.09 1.86
C GLN A 230 -5.10 11.58 3.17
N SER A 231 -6.35 12.06 3.11
CA SER A 231 -7.13 12.50 4.28
C SER A 231 -7.77 11.34 5.05
N GLY A 232 -7.72 10.11 4.52
CA GLY A 232 -8.34 8.94 5.14
C GLY A 232 -9.87 8.98 5.15
N HIS A 233 -10.48 9.72 4.22
CA HIS A 233 -11.95 9.83 4.10
C HIS A 233 -12.57 8.56 3.51
N PHE A 234 -11.79 7.78 2.76
CA PHE A 234 -12.19 6.42 2.42
C PHE A 234 -11.99 5.50 3.61
N GLY A 235 -13.02 4.74 3.99
CA GLY A 235 -12.92 3.73 5.05
C GLY A 235 -11.82 2.69 4.77
N LYS A 236 -12.13 1.60 4.07
CA LYS A 236 -11.12 0.63 3.59
C LYS A 236 -11.00 0.72 2.07
N ALA A 237 -9.87 0.32 1.49
CA ALA A 237 -9.69 0.26 0.04
C ALA A 237 -10.78 -0.56 -0.67
N MET A 238 -11.33 -1.58 0.02
CA MET A 238 -12.47 -2.36 -0.45
C MET A 238 -13.71 -1.48 -0.71
N GLU A 239 -13.96 -0.46 0.11
CA GLU A 239 -15.07 0.47 -0.12
C GLU A 239 -14.86 1.34 -1.35
N LEU A 240 -13.63 1.80 -1.58
CA LEU A 240 -13.29 2.53 -2.80
C LEU A 240 -13.55 1.65 -4.02
N ARG A 241 -13.06 0.40 -4.00
CA ARG A 241 -13.26 -0.58 -5.07
C ARG A 241 -14.74 -0.81 -5.37
N ASP A 242 -15.57 -0.97 -4.34
CA ASP A 242 -16.96 -1.39 -4.50
C ASP A 242 -17.87 -0.20 -4.86
N LYS A 243 -17.64 0.98 -4.27
CA LYS A 243 -18.55 2.14 -4.38
C LYS A 243 -18.15 3.14 -5.45
N LEU A 244 -16.87 3.46 -5.61
CA LEU A 244 -16.42 4.51 -6.54
C LEU A 244 -16.77 4.21 -8.01
N PRO A 245 -16.64 2.97 -8.52
CA PRO A 245 -17.09 2.65 -9.87
C PRO A 245 -18.58 2.89 -10.09
N VAL A 246 -19.42 2.66 -9.08
CA VAL A 246 -20.88 2.89 -9.16
C VAL A 246 -21.15 4.38 -9.31
N ILE A 247 -20.51 5.21 -8.49
CA ILE A 247 -20.56 6.69 -8.57
C ILE A 247 -20.16 7.16 -9.97
N CYS A 248 -19.03 6.67 -10.47
CA CYS A 248 -18.49 7.06 -11.78
C CYS A 248 -19.41 6.70 -12.95
N THR A 249 -20.21 5.63 -12.85
CA THR A 249 -21.10 5.19 -13.93
C THR A 249 -22.52 5.74 -13.87
N ALA A 250 -22.96 6.29 -12.74
CA ALA A 250 -24.35 6.69 -12.56
C ALA A 250 -24.71 7.97 -13.33
N SER A 251 -24.07 9.10 -13.02
CA SER A 251 -24.20 10.33 -13.81
C SER A 251 -23.07 11.31 -13.52
N SER A 252 -22.70 12.11 -14.51
CA SER A 252 -21.69 13.17 -14.35
C SER A 252 -22.08 14.22 -13.30
N LYS A 253 -23.39 14.41 -13.05
CA LYS A 253 -23.89 15.32 -12.01
C LYS A 253 -23.53 14.83 -10.60
N ILE A 254 -23.58 13.52 -10.36
CA ILE A 254 -23.24 12.94 -9.04
C ILE A 254 -21.73 13.07 -8.80
N VAL A 255 -20.91 12.77 -9.82
CA VAL A 255 -19.45 12.96 -9.73
C VAL A 255 -19.10 14.41 -9.39
N ARG A 256 -19.70 15.39 -10.08
CA ARG A 256 -19.47 16.82 -9.79
C ARG A 256 -19.88 17.21 -8.36
N ARG A 257 -21.06 16.75 -7.90
CA ARG A 257 -21.53 16.98 -6.53
C ARG A 257 -20.65 16.34 -5.46
N TYR A 258 -20.00 15.23 -5.79
CA TYR A 258 -19.02 14.64 -4.89
C TYR A 258 -17.76 15.50 -4.85
N MET A 259 -17.23 15.90 -6.01
CA MET A 259 -16.02 16.73 -6.10
C MET A 259 -16.16 18.14 -5.51
N ASP A 260 -17.35 18.75 -5.58
CA ASP A 260 -17.61 20.08 -5.02
C ASP A 260 -17.95 20.06 -3.52
N GLY A 261 -17.99 18.87 -2.90
CA GLY A 261 -18.30 18.67 -1.48
C GLY A 261 -19.79 18.74 -1.14
N THR A 262 -20.70 18.81 -2.12
CA THR A 262 -22.15 18.72 -1.89
C THR A 262 -22.54 17.36 -1.33
N TYR A 263 -21.85 16.30 -1.77
CA TYR A 263 -21.98 14.94 -1.25
C TYR A 263 -20.67 14.49 -0.63
N ASP A 264 -20.75 13.77 0.48
CA ASP A 264 -19.67 12.89 0.89
C ASP A 264 -19.65 11.58 0.06
N PHE A 265 -18.67 10.72 0.30
CA PHE A 265 -18.53 9.47 -0.45
C PHE A 265 -19.72 8.53 -0.30
N ALA A 266 -20.34 8.46 0.89
CA ALA A 266 -21.48 7.60 1.16
C ALA A 266 -22.75 8.14 0.48
N GLU A 267 -22.98 9.44 0.57
CA GLU A 267 -24.09 10.15 -0.08
C GLU A 267 -24.00 10.06 -1.60
N ALA A 268 -22.79 10.23 -2.17
CA ALA A 268 -22.56 10.08 -3.60
C ALA A 268 -22.85 8.66 -4.08
N HIS A 269 -22.42 7.65 -3.33
CA HIS A 269 -22.72 6.25 -3.63
C HIS A 269 -24.22 5.96 -3.57
N GLU A 270 -24.92 6.42 -2.53
CA GLU A 270 -26.37 6.25 -2.41
C GLU A 270 -27.12 6.93 -3.56
N ALA A 271 -26.74 8.17 -3.90
CA ALA A 271 -27.30 8.89 -5.03
C ALA A 271 -27.08 8.13 -6.34
N ALA A 272 -25.94 7.46 -6.48
CA ALA A 272 -25.58 6.66 -7.65
C ALA A 272 -26.37 5.34 -7.74
N VAL A 273 -26.58 4.64 -6.61
CA VAL A 273 -27.42 3.42 -6.56
C VAL A 273 -28.88 3.73 -6.85
N THR A 274 -29.37 4.89 -6.40
CA THR A 274 -30.76 5.33 -6.61
C THR A 274 -30.96 6.09 -7.92
N ALA A 275 -29.90 6.30 -8.71
CA ALA A 275 -29.98 6.90 -10.03
C ALA A 275 -30.76 5.97 -10.98
N GLY A 276 -32.06 6.25 -11.14
CA GLY A 276 -32.99 5.44 -11.91
C GLY A 276 -34.13 4.80 -11.09
N GLY A 277 -34.10 4.93 -9.75
CA GLY A 277 -35.19 4.53 -8.84
C GLY A 277 -35.93 5.74 -8.24
N GLU A 278 -36.66 5.52 -7.14
CA GLU A 278 -37.25 6.60 -6.35
C GLU A 278 -36.18 7.67 -6.02
N SER A 279 -36.54 8.95 -6.19
CA SER A 279 -35.65 10.11 -6.08
C SER A 279 -34.69 10.03 -4.88
N HIS A 280 -33.40 10.26 -5.08
CA HIS A 280 -32.41 10.36 -3.98
C HIS A 280 -32.87 11.31 -2.86
N VAL A 281 -33.53 12.42 -3.24
CA VAL A 281 -34.11 13.38 -2.28
C VAL A 281 -35.20 12.72 -1.43
N LEU A 282 -36.03 11.87 -2.04
CA LEU A 282 -37.06 11.10 -1.34
C LEU A 282 -36.45 10.08 -0.37
N ASN A 283 -35.42 9.34 -0.82
CA ASN A 283 -34.73 8.37 0.04
C ASN A 283 -34.05 9.03 1.26
N LYS A 284 -33.42 10.20 1.08
CA LYS A 284 -32.84 10.98 2.19
C LYS A 284 -33.92 11.40 3.18
N LEU A 285 -35.09 11.86 2.71
CA LEU A 285 -36.23 12.20 3.56
C LEU A 285 -36.79 10.97 4.29
N ILE A 286 -36.87 9.81 3.64
CA ILE A 286 -37.33 8.56 4.25
C ILE A 286 -36.39 8.12 5.37
N ARG A 287 -35.07 8.18 5.15
CA ARG A 287 -34.07 7.83 6.18
C ARG A 287 -34.10 8.80 7.35
N PHE A 288 -34.15 10.10 7.08
CA PHE A 288 -34.29 11.11 8.13
C PHE A 288 -35.56 10.91 8.94
N LYS A 289 -36.70 10.62 8.27
CA LYS A 289 -37.95 10.26 8.95
C LYS A 289 -37.78 9.03 9.82
N LYS A 290 -37.12 7.98 9.32
CA LYS A 290 -36.91 6.73 10.06
C LYS A 290 -36.07 6.98 11.33
N TRP A 291 -34.94 7.67 11.20
CA TRP A 291 -34.11 8.06 12.34
C TRP A 291 -34.88 8.90 13.38
N LEU A 292 -35.68 9.88 12.93
CA LEU A 292 -36.48 10.73 13.82
C LEU A 292 -37.54 9.98 14.63
N VAL A 293 -38.02 8.82 14.16
CA VAL A 293 -39.06 8.04 14.84
C VAL A 293 -38.51 6.82 15.59
N GLU A 294 -37.19 6.62 15.58
CA GLU A 294 -36.54 5.57 16.34
C GLU A 294 -36.51 5.93 17.83
N THR A 295 -36.97 5.03 18.70
CA THR A 295 -37.06 5.26 20.15
C THR A 295 -35.70 5.60 20.77
N SER A 296 -34.63 4.96 20.29
CA SER A 296 -33.26 5.28 20.73
C SER A 296 -32.87 6.74 20.43
N THR A 297 -33.30 7.29 19.30
CA THR A 297 -33.04 8.68 18.94
C THR A 297 -33.77 9.64 19.88
N GLU A 298 -35.01 9.31 20.25
CA GLU A 298 -35.79 10.09 21.21
C GLU A 298 -35.10 10.15 22.58
N ASP A 299 -34.68 8.98 23.09
CA ASP A 299 -33.93 8.86 24.35
C ASP A 299 -32.62 9.66 24.30
N ASP A 300 -31.82 9.49 23.24
CA ASP A 300 -30.55 10.21 23.06
C ASP A 300 -30.72 11.74 23.06
N ILE A 301 -31.79 12.24 22.44
CA ILE A 301 -32.09 13.68 22.40
C ILE A 301 -32.53 14.19 23.78
N LEU A 302 -33.35 13.43 24.50
CA LEU A 302 -33.87 13.84 25.81
C LEU A 302 -32.79 13.78 26.90
N ASP A 303 -31.90 12.78 26.84
CA ASP A 303 -30.82 12.57 27.81
C ASP A 303 -29.61 13.48 27.58
N ALA A 304 -29.51 14.13 26.42
CA ALA A 304 -28.41 15.05 26.11
C ALA A 304 -28.31 16.21 27.13
N PRO A 305 -27.11 16.76 27.42
CA PRO A 305 -26.94 17.91 28.29
C PRO A 305 -27.75 19.14 27.82
N LYS A 306 -28.21 20.00 28.74
CA LYS A 306 -29.07 21.16 28.42
C LYS A 306 -28.56 22.00 27.24
N GLN A 307 -27.28 22.36 27.24
CA GLN A 307 -26.67 23.16 26.16
C GLN A 307 -26.74 22.47 24.79
N VAL A 308 -26.65 21.13 24.77
CA VAL A 308 -26.78 20.33 23.54
C VAL A 308 -28.25 20.27 23.12
N ARG A 309 -29.18 20.07 24.05
CA ARG A 309 -30.63 20.10 23.77
C ARG A 309 -31.10 21.43 23.20
N ASP A 310 -30.62 22.55 23.74
CA ASP A 310 -30.96 23.89 23.24
C ASP A 310 -30.49 24.06 21.77
N ARG A 311 -29.32 23.50 21.41
CA ARG A 311 -28.83 23.46 20.01
C ARG A 311 -29.66 22.53 19.13
N ILE A 312 -29.98 21.33 19.60
CA ILE A 312 -30.84 20.38 18.87
C ILE A 312 -32.20 21.02 18.58
N GLN A 313 -32.81 21.68 19.57
CA GLN A 313 -34.09 22.38 19.42
C GLN A 313 -34.01 23.46 18.34
N TYR A 314 -32.92 24.23 18.31
CA TYR A 314 -32.69 25.24 17.27
C TYR A 314 -32.59 24.61 15.87
N GLU A 315 -31.80 23.54 15.71
CA GLU A 315 -31.65 22.86 14.41
C GLU A 315 -32.97 22.23 13.95
N LEU A 316 -33.74 21.60 14.84
CA LEU A 316 -35.07 21.06 14.52
C LEU A 316 -36.03 22.13 14.04
N LYS A 317 -36.00 23.33 14.65
CA LYS A 317 -36.81 24.48 14.23
C LYS A 317 -36.43 24.96 12.82
N GLU A 318 -35.14 25.03 12.51
CA GLU A 318 -34.69 25.42 11.17
C GLU A 318 -35.04 24.35 10.12
N ILE A 319 -34.93 23.06 10.47
CA ILE A 319 -35.39 21.95 9.64
C ILE A 319 -36.91 22.05 9.39
N GLU A 320 -37.72 22.30 10.40
CA GLU A 320 -39.18 22.46 10.27
C GLU A 320 -39.51 23.61 9.31
N LYS A 321 -38.86 24.77 9.48
CA LYS A 321 -39.04 25.95 8.63
C LYS A 321 -38.70 25.65 7.16
N LYS A 322 -37.55 25.00 6.91
CA LYS A 322 -37.13 24.63 5.54
C LYS A 322 -38.02 23.55 4.95
N SER A 323 -38.42 22.55 5.73
CA SER A 323 -39.30 21.46 5.29
C SER A 323 -40.67 21.98 4.86
N ARG A 324 -41.23 22.94 5.62
CA ARG A 324 -42.47 23.62 5.26
C ARG A 324 -42.37 24.35 3.92
N LYS A 325 -41.31 25.14 3.74
CA LYS A 325 -41.04 25.84 2.47
C LYS A 325 -40.94 24.84 1.29
N TYR A 326 -40.22 23.72 1.46
CA TYR A 326 -40.10 22.73 0.39
C TYR A 326 -41.41 22.02 0.11
N LYS A 327 -42.23 21.74 1.13
CA LYS A 327 -43.58 21.20 0.95
C LYS A 327 -44.44 22.14 0.09
N GLU A 328 -44.48 23.42 0.44
CA GLU A 328 -45.23 24.45 -0.32
C GLU A 328 -44.77 24.53 -1.78
N LEU A 329 -43.46 24.49 -2.03
CA LEU A 329 -42.90 24.50 -3.40
C LEU A 329 -43.28 23.25 -4.20
N VAL A 330 -43.32 22.07 -3.56
CA VAL A 330 -43.72 20.82 -4.20
C VAL A 330 -45.23 20.82 -4.50
N GLU A 331 -46.05 21.32 -3.58
CA GLU A 331 -47.51 21.46 -3.77
C GLU A 331 -47.83 22.45 -4.91
N ALA A 332 -47.17 23.62 -4.93
CA ALA A 332 -47.32 24.61 -5.99
C ALA A 332 -46.99 24.00 -7.37
N LYS A 333 -45.90 23.24 -7.45
CA LYS A 333 -45.49 22.59 -8.70
C LYS A 333 -46.42 21.47 -9.15
N LYS A 334 -47.11 20.80 -8.21
CA LYS A 334 -48.12 19.78 -8.53
C LYS A 334 -49.34 20.42 -9.20
N ASN A 335 -49.79 21.56 -8.68
CA ASN A 335 -50.89 22.34 -9.23
C ASN A 335 -50.60 22.93 -10.63
N GLU A 336 -49.33 23.13 -11.00
CA GLU A 336 -48.94 23.56 -12.36
C GLU A 336 -49.02 22.45 -13.41
N ILE A 337 -48.82 21.19 -13.01
CA ILE A 337 -48.81 20.03 -13.91
C ILE A 337 -50.25 19.55 -14.21
N ASP A 338 -51.18 19.72 -13.26
CA ASP A 338 -52.60 19.31 -13.41
C ASP A 338 -53.46 20.31 -14.23
N VAL A 339 -52.86 21.36 -14.81
CA VAL A 339 -53.55 22.41 -15.60
C VAL A 339 -53.22 22.30 -17.11
N HIS A 340 -52.50 21.25 -17.53
CA HIS A 340 -52.28 20.84 -18.92
C HIS A 340 -52.71 19.39 -19.11
#